data_AF-A0A832N9H5-F1
#
_entry.id   AF-A0A832N9H5-F1
#
_cell.length_a   1.000
_cell.length_b   1.000
_cell.length_c   1.000
_cell.angle_alpha   90.00
_cell.angle_beta   90.00
_cell.angle_gamma   90.00
#
_symmetry.space_group_name_H-M   'P 1'
#
loop_
_entity.id
_entity.type
_entity.pdbx_description
1 polymer ?
#
loop_
_entity_poly.entity_id
_entity_poly.type
_entity_poly.pdbx_seq_one_letter_code
_entity_poly.pdbx_strand_id
1 'polypeptide(L)'
;MRLIDLSLPISAASPQPDPPRIRRVSHRQGGLWLGLGAAACRGGNRPWALLRNILRHWLFGQRVTARHFPEGMGLAWEEMRCDTHAGTHLDAPWHFGPLCAGRPAQRGPKCQG
;
A
#
# COMPACT_ATOMS: atom_id res chain seq x y z
N MET A 1 31.08 -24.95 22.02
CA MET A 1 30.21 -23.94 21.38
C MET A 1 28.88 -24.62 21.10
N ARG A 2 27.74 -24.04 21.52
CA ARG A 2 26.41 -24.63 21.31
C ARG A 2 25.77 -23.92 20.13
N LEU A 3 25.63 -24.61 19.01
CA LEU A 3 24.85 -24.15 17.86
C LEU A 3 23.36 -24.35 18.20
N ILE A 4 22.57 -23.28 18.08
CA ILE A 4 21.12 -23.32 18.20
C ILE A 4 20.58 -23.08 16.80
N ASP A 5 19.89 -24.07 16.25
CA ASP A 5 19.20 -23.95 14.98
C ASP A 5 17.85 -23.26 15.23
N LEU A 6 17.66 -22.11 14.58
CA LEU A 6 16.44 -21.31 14.64
C LEU A 6 15.64 -21.39 13.32
N SER A 7 16.03 -22.29 12.41
CA SER A 7 15.31 -22.46 11.16
C SER A 7 13.89 -22.98 11.43
N LEU A 8 12.90 -22.24 10.94
CA LEU A 8 11.53 -22.73 10.88
C LEU A 8 11.38 -23.60 9.62
N PRO A 9 10.66 -24.72 9.68
CA PRO A 9 10.40 -25.53 8.50
C PRO A 9 9.62 -24.70 7.46
N ILE A 10 10.12 -24.68 6.22
CA ILE A 10 9.40 -24.11 5.07
C ILE A 10 8.28 -25.10 4.72
N SER A 11 7.13 -24.95 5.37
CA SER A 11 5.93 -25.74 5.13
C SER A 11 4.77 -24.84 4.76
N ALA A 12 3.97 -25.24 3.77
CA ALA A 12 2.71 -24.58 3.44
C ALA A 12 1.71 -24.57 4.60
N ALA A 13 1.92 -25.44 5.60
CA ALA A 13 1.09 -25.55 6.80
C ALA A 13 1.56 -24.67 7.96
N SER A 14 2.70 -23.98 7.86
CA SER A 14 3.17 -23.07 8.91
C SER A 14 2.27 -21.83 8.96
N PRO A 15 1.45 -21.64 10.01
CA PRO A 15 0.56 -20.48 10.08
C PRO A 15 1.42 -19.22 10.26
N GLN A 16 1.26 -18.26 9.36
CA GLN A 16 1.83 -16.93 9.59
C GLN A 16 1.14 -16.31 10.80
N PRO A 17 1.89 -15.78 11.78
CA PRO A 17 1.31 -15.17 12.99
C PRO A 17 0.33 -14.04 12.67
N ASP A 18 0.62 -13.25 11.63
CA ASP A 18 -0.28 -12.22 11.10
C ASP A 18 -0.41 -12.39 9.57
N PRO A 19 -1.50 -13.00 9.07
CA PRO A 19 -1.66 -13.26 7.65
C PRO A 19 -1.87 -11.95 6.87
N PRO A 20 -1.31 -11.83 5.65
CA PRO A 20 -1.46 -10.63 4.84
C PRO A 20 -2.93 -10.39 4.48
N ARG A 21 -3.35 -9.14 4.59
CA ARG A 21 -4.69 -8.70 4.18
C ARG A 21 -4.59 -8.05 2.81
N ILE A 22 -5.38 -8.55 1.86
CA ILE A 22 -5.40 -8.03 0.49
C ILE A 22 -6.77 -7.42 0.23
N ARG A 23 -6.81 -6.10 -0.01
CA ARG A 23 -7.99 -5.39 -0.50
C ARG A 23 -7.87 -5.25 -2.01
N ARG A 24 -8.87 -5.73 -2.75
CA ARG A 24 -8.89 -5.68 -4.21
C ARG A 24 -9.92 -4.67 -4.69
N VAL A 25 -9.52 -3.79 -5.59
CA VAL A 25 -10.40 -2.87 -6.30
C VAL A 25 -10.55 -3.40 -7.73
N SER A 26 -11.78 -3.70 -8.13
CA SER A 26 -12.06 -4.22 -9.47
C SER A 26 -12.01 -3.11 -10.53
N HIS A 27 -11.91 -3.49 -11.80
CA HIS A 27 -11.89 -2.54 -12.92
C HIS A 27 -13.08 -1.57 -12.92
N ARG A 28 -14.30 -2.08 -12.68
CA ARG A 28 -15.51 -1.23 -12.59
C ARG A 28 -15.43 -0.26 -11.39
N GLN A 29 -14.94 -0.72 -10.25
CA GLN A 29 -14.76 0.14 -9.07
C GLN A 29 -13.66 1.19 -9.29
N GLY A 30 -12.57 0.82 -9.95
CA GLY A 30 -11.49 1.74 -10.29
C GLY A 30 -11.94 2.90 -11.17
N GLY A 31 -12.81 2.62 -12.15
CA GLY A 31 -13.40 3.66 -13.00
C GLY A 31 -14.25 4.67 -12.20
N LEU A 32 -14.90 4.23 -11.13
CA LEU A 32 -15.62 5.10 -10.20
C LEU A 32 -14.65 5.91 -9.30
N TRP A 33 -13.66 5.24 -8.70
CA TRP A 33 -12.70 5.85 -7.78
C TRP A 33 -11.82 6.91 -8.45
N LEU A 34 -11.36 6.67 -9.67
CA LEU A 34 -10.58 7.65 -10.44
C LEU A 34 -11.41 8.90 -10.75
N GLY A 35 -12.70 8.70 -11.05
CA GLY A 35 -13.62 9.79 -11.30
C GLY A 35 -13.85 10.70 -10.08
N LEU A 36 -13.98 10.09 -8.90
CA LEU A 36 -14.13 10.80 -7.63
C LEU A 36 -12.80 11.43 -7.15
N GLY A 37 -11.68 10.72 -7.31
CA GLY A 37 -10.35 11.19 -6.92
C GLY A 37 -9.92 12.44 -7.68
N ALA A 38 -10.26 12.55 -8.98
CA ALA A 38 -10.01 13.75 -9.75
C ALA A 38 -10.69 15.02 -9.18
N ALA A 39 -11.84 14.86 -8.50
CA ALA A 39 -12.52 15.96 -7.83
C ALA A 39 -11.86 16.35 -6.49
N ALA A 40 -11.33 15.37 -5.75
CA ALA A 40 -10.76 15.55 -4.40
C ALA A 40 -9.28 15.97 -4.41
N CYS A 41 -8.48 15.57 -5.40
CA CYS A 41 -7.03 15.76 -5.39
C CYS A 41 -6.56 17.14 -5.88
N ARG A 42 -7.45 18.02 -6.39
CA ARG A 42 -7.06 19.34 -6.90
C ARG A 42 -6.93 20.41 -5.81
N GLY A 43 -5.94 20.28 -4.92
CA GLY A 43 -5.37 21.42 -4.20
C GLY A 43 -5.58 21.45 -2.68
N GLY A 44 -4.59 20.89 -1.97
CA GLY A 44 -4.16 21.24 -0.60
C GLY A 44 -5.17 21.08 0.55
N ASN A 45 -4.64 20.91 1.77
CA ASN A 45 -5.42 20.66 3.00
C ASN A 45 -6.15 21.89 3.58
N ARG A 46 -6.59 22.85 2.73
CA ARG A 46 -7.31 24.04 3.22
C ARG A 46 -8.83 23.85 3.03
N PRO A 47 -9.65 24.04 4.07
CA PRO A 47 -11.10 23.78 4.00
C PRO A 47 -11.81 24.67 2.97
N TRP A 48 -11.39 25.93 2.82
CA TRP A 48 -11.91 26.82 1.79
C TRP A 48 -11.51 26.41 0.37
N ALA A 49 -10.34 25.76 0.21
CA ALA A 49 -9.89 25.28 -1.08
C ALA A 49 -10.75 24.09 -1.51
N LEU A 50 -11.07 23.18 -0.59
CA LEU A 50 -12.00 22.08 -0.82
C LEU A 50 -13.37 22.60 -1.27
N LEU A 51 -13.95 23.55 -0.54
CA LEU A 51 -15.25 24.15 -0.89
C LEU A 51 -15.22 24.80 -2.28
N ARG A 52 -14.19 25.61 -2.57
CA ARG A 52 -13.98 26.22 -3.89
C ARG A 52 -13.82 25.18 -4.99
N ASN A 53 -13.11 24.08 -4.73
CA ASN A 53 -12.90 22.99 -5.68
C ASN A 53 -14.17 22.21 -5.94
N ILE A 54 -14.98 21.94 -4.92
CA ILE A 54 -16.30 21.32 -5.04
C ILE A 54 -17.21 22.22 -5.88
N LEU A 55 -17.27 23.52 -5.56
CA LEU A 55 -18.08 24.49 -6.31
C LEU A 55 -17.64 24.58 -7.78
N ARG A 56 -16.33 24.67 -8.03
CA ARG A 56 -15.77 24.68 -9.39
C ARG A 56 -15.99 23.36 -10.12
N HIS A 57 -15.90 22.22 -9.43
CA HIS A 57 -16.22 20.90 -9.99
C HIS A 57 -17.71 20.79 -10.35
N TRP A 58 -18.59 21.42 -9.56
CA TRP A 58 -20.02 21.44 -9.83
C TRP A 58 -20.41 22.37 -10.97
N LEU A 59 -19.79 23.54 -11.07
CA LEU A 59 -20.14 24.57 -12.06
C LEU A 59 -19.38 24.47 -13.39
N PHE A 60 -18.12 24.02 -13.38
CA PHE A 60 -17.20 24.13 -14.53
C PHE A 60 -16.33 22.90 -14.77
N GLY A 61 -16.47 21.84 -13.97
CA GLY A 61 -15.58 20.66 -14.05
C GLY A 61 -16.06 19.62 -15.05
N GLN A 62 -15.17 19.16 -15.94
CA GLN A 62 -15.35 17.88 -16.62
C GLN A 62 -15.40 16.78 -15.55
N ARG A 63 -16.60 16.26 -15.27
CA ARG A 63 -16.79 15.16 -14.33
C ARG A 63 -16.31 13.88 -15.01
N VAL A 64 -15.08 13.46 -14.72
CA VAL A 64 -14.65 12.11 -15.10
C VAL A 64 -15.51 11.15 -14.29
N THR A 65 -16.51 10.58 -14.94
CA THR A 65 -17.33 9.49 -14.41
C THR A 65 -16.90 8.17 -15.05
N ALA A 66 -17.34 7.04 -14.49
CA ALA A 66 -17.10 5.72 -15.07
C ALA A 66 -17.44 5.65 -16.57
N ARG A 67 -18.43 6.43 -17.05
CA ARG A 67 -18.86 6.48 -18.46
C ARG A 67 -17.81 7.01 -19.43
N HIS A 68 -16.78 7.69 -18.94
CA HIS A 68 -15.67 8.17 -19.77
C HIS A 68 -14.61 7.11 -20.00
N PHE A 69 -14.71 5.96 -19.34
CA PHE A 69 -13.86 4.82 -19.57
C PHE A 69 -14.54 3.82 -20.52
N PRO A 70 -13.79 3.16 -21.42
CA PRO A 70 -14.32 2.06 -22.23
C PRO A 70 -15.06 1.05 -21.35
N GLU A 71 -16.30 0.74 -21.70
CA GLU A 71 -17.17 -0.21 -20.99
C GLU A 71 -17.41 0.11 -19.50
N GLY A 72 -17.10 1.33 -19.05
CA GLY A 72 -17.21 1.71 -17.64
C GLY A 72 -16.09 1.20 -16.74
N MET A 73 -14.97 0.75 -17.32
CA MET A 73 -13.88 0.07 -16.61
C MET A 73 -12.61 0.92 -16.50
N GLY A 74 -12.12 1.12 -15.27
CA GLY A 74 -10.84 1.79 -14.98
C GLY A 74 -9.77 0.83 -14.44
N LEU A 75 -8.81 1.39 -13.70
CA LEU A 75 -7.69 0.64 -13.13
C LEU A 75 -8.18 -0.33 -12.03
N ALA A 76 -7.83 -1.60 -12.15
CA ALA A 76 -7.86 -2.50 -11.00
C ALA A 76 -6.55 -2.39 -10.22
N TRP A 77 -6.63 -2.53 -8.91
CA TRP A 77 -5.42 -2.60 -8.07
C TRP A 77 -5.68 -3.41 -6.81
N GLU A 78 -4.58 -3.82 -6.18
CA GLU A 78 -4.60 -4.51 -4.90
C GLU A 78 -3.79 -3.70 -3.89
N GLU A 79 -4.33 -3.59 -2.68
CA GLU A 79 -3.63 -3.01 -1.54
C GLU A 79 -3.37 -4.13 -0.55
N MET A 80 -2.09 -4.39 -0.29
CA MET A 80 -1.66 -5.43 0.62
C MET A 80 -1.13 -4.81 1.91
N ARG A 81 -1.65 -5.27 3.05
CA ARG A 81 -1.10 -4.99 4.37
C ARG A 81 -0.51 -6.29 4.91
N CYS A 82 0.79 -6.29 5.16
CA CYS A 82 1.53 -7.45 5.62
C CYS A 82 2.67 -7.01 6.55
N ASP A 83 3.13 -7.96 7.37
CA ASP A 83 4.36 -7.83 8.16
C ASP A 83 5.60 -8.05 7.28
N THR A 84 6.77 -7.56 7.71
CA THR A 84 8.03 -7.69 6.95
C THR A 84 8.53 -9.14 6.85
N HIS A 85 8.02 -10.06 7.68
CA HIS A 85 8.33 -11.49 7.67
C HIS A 85 7.29 -12.34 6.92
N ALA A 86 6.34 -11.72 6.21
CA ALA A 86 5.35 -12.45 5.44
C ALA A 86 5.90 -12.97 4.10
N GLY A 87 5.71 -14.26 3.81
CA GLY A 87 6.10 -14.88 2.54
C GLY A 87 7.61 -15.07 2.38
N THR A 88 8.09 -15.14 1.13
CA THR A 88 9.54 -15.12 0.85
C THR A 88 10.08 -13.72 1.12
N HIS A 89 10.92 -13.58 2.14
CA HIS A 89 11.41 -12.29 2.62
C HIS A 89 12.92 -12.34 2.94
N LEU A 90 13.49 -11.17 3.23
CA LEU A 90 14.87 -11.00 3.66
C LEU A 90 14.92 -10.19 4.95
N ASP A 91 15.62 -10.70 5.95
CA ASP A 91 15.78 -10.03 7.23
C ASP A 91 17.02 -9.14 7.26
N ALA A 92 16.82 -7.89 7.70
CA ALA A 92 17.95 -6.99 7.94
C ALA A 92 18.74 -7.46 9.17
N PRO A 93 20.07 -7.23 9.25
CA PRO A 93 20.89 -7.63 10.38
C PRO A 93 20.36 -7.17 11.74
N TRP A 94 19.68 -6.01 11.79
CA TRP A 94 18.99 -5.53 12.98
C TRP A 94 18.15 -6.64 13.62
N HIS A 95 17.38 -7.40 12.82
CA HIS A 95 16.42 -8.41 13.28
C HIS A 95 17.01 -9.40 14.29
N PHE A 96 18.29 -9.75 14.13
CA PHE A 96 18.97 -10.75 14.95
C PHE A 96 19.68 -10.17 16.18
N GLY A 97 19.91 -8.86 16.22
CA GLY A 97 20.58 -8.22 17.35
C GLY A 97 21.08 -6.80 17.07
N PRO A 98 21.54 -6.10 18.12
CA PRO A 98 21.95 -4.70 18.02
C PRO A 98 23.30 -4.52 17.29
N LEU A 99 24.11 -5.58 17.19
CA LEU A 99 25.43 -5.56 16.56
C LEU A 99 25.53 -6.63 15.48
N CYS A 100 26.21 -6.30 14.39
CA CYS A 100 26.58 -7.21 13.31
C CYS A 100 28.06 -6.96 12.96
N ALA A 101 28.90 -8.00 13.02
CA ALA A 101 30.34 -7.90 12.80
C ALA A 101 31.03 -6.78 13.62
N GLY A 102 30.65 -6.63 14.90
CA GLY A 102 31.24 -5.65 15.82
C GLY A 102 30.80 -4.19 15.57
N ARG A 103 29.87 -3.95 14.64
CA ARG A 103 29.31 -2.62 14.35
C ARG A 103 27.81 -2.61 14.63
N PRO A 104 27.18 -1.43 14.83
CA PRO A 104 25.72 -1.33 14.92
C PRO A 104 25.03 -2.01 13.74
N ALA A 105 24.05 -2.87 14.04
CA ALA A 105 23.33 -3.62 13.02
C ALA A 105 22.50 -2.67 12.14
N GLN A 106 22.54 -2.89 10.83
CA GLN A 106 21.87 -2.04 9.87
C GLN A 106 20.38 -2.36 9.79
N ARG A 107 19.56 -1.31 9.71
CA ARG A 107 18.14 -1.40 9.38
C ARG A 107 17.98 -1.39 7.86
N GLY A 108 16.88 -1.97 7.38
CA GLY A 108 16.49 -1.82 5.98
C GLY A 108 16.27 -0.36 5.59
N PRO A 109 16.36 -0.02 4.29
CA PRO A 109 16.08 1.31 3.80
C PRO A 109 14.67 1.75 4.19
N LYS A 110 14.50 3.04 4.54
CA LYS A 110 13.17 3.61 4.76
C LYS A 110 12.49 3.77 3.40
N CYS A 111 11.24 3.33 3.27
CA CYS A 111 10.40 3.68 2.13
C CYS A 111 10.26 5.21 2.08
N GLN A 112 10.72 5.81 0.99
CA GLN A 112 10.49 7.23 0.72
C GLN A 112 9.09 7.34 0.13
N GLY A 113 8.19 8.02 0.85
CA GLY A 113 6.80 8.24 0.43
C GLY A 113 6.64 9.57 -0.29
#